data_AF-A0A3M1PM72-F1
#
_entry.id   AF-A0A3M1PM72-F1
#
_cell.length_a   1.000
_cell.length_b   1.000
_cell.length_c   1.000
_cell.angle_alpha   90.00
_cell.angle_beta   90.00
_cell.angle_gamma   90.00
#
_symmetry.space_group_name_H-M   'P 1'
#
loop_
_entity.id
_entity.type
_entity.pdbx_description
1 polymer ?
#
loop_
_entity_poly.entity_id
_entity_poly.type
_entity_poly.pdbx_seq_one_letter_code
_entity_poly.pdbx_strand_id
1 'polypeptide(L)'
;LKNPDAWYALSLGGDLLRIYTLNSLVPAGGAQRAWLERDLRAHAHVRWKIAQYHFPMRPHQRRKPENNDQYVQWAELFYRHGVRLVCESDAHVVKLTWPVRPSQGPRAYEGFVRDDTWGTVYVGEGGWGAPLRANDDDKPWTRASGSFNQFKWIFVDAQRIEVRTVRVDGAEAVAEVPPHDRFSVPFGLSLWAPDGDEVVVLTPAPGPPGQPVLRPAPEAVAARRPPARFEVSEFAATRAGREVVVTWVARNEPPGLRYFLERSLDGGTSWMIIEATEPPADGRRAHAYEVRDLEVVNRLEQGQQVLYRLRRRLPGGKEEALPLQSQSAAAWEQHPKLMADAEGRVQVAFVLDEPAGMVQVWVLEAPGQAVMRLPLGAYPSGKHLTTIDLHEL
;
A
#
# COMPACT_ATOMS: atom_id res chain seq x y z
N LEU A 1 -6.33 36.64 9.82
CA LEU A 1 -7.76 36.23 9.80
C LEU A 1 -8.16 35.80 11.20
N LYS A 2 -8.78 36.69 12.00
CA LYS A 2 -9.44 36.30 13.25
C LYS A 2 -10.94 36.40 12.99
N ASN A 3 -11.61 35.26 12.83
CA ASN A 3 -13.07 35.23 12.95
C ASN A 3 -13.38 35.13 14.46
N PRO A 4 -14.08 36.10 15.07
CA PRO A 4 -14.42 36.04 16.49
C PRO A 4 -15.21 34.77 16.86
N ASP A 5 -15.93 34.18 15.90
CA ASP A 5 -16.72 32.97 16.09
C ASP A 5 -15.94 31.68 15.76
N ALA A 6 -14.63 31.78 15.52
CA ALA A 6 -13.71 30.65 15.34
C ALA A 6 -14.05 29.63 14.22
N TRP A 7 -14.89 29.99 13.25
CA TRP A 7 -15.09 29.21 12.02
C TRP A 7 -14.41 29.86 10.81
N TYR A 8 -13.75 29.05 9.97
CA TYR A 8 -12.97 29.51 8.82
C TYR A 8 -12.64 28.34 7.89
N ALA A 9 -12.09 28.63 6.72
CA ALA A 9 -11.58 27.62 5.80
C ALA A 9 -10.15 27.94 5.36
N LEU A 10 -9.35 26.89 5.12
CA LEU A 10 -7.99 26.98 4.60
C LEU A 10 -7.86 26.14 3.34
N SER A 11 -7.12 26.66 2.36
CA SER A 11 -6.70 25.88 1.18
C SER A 11 -5.23 25.51 1.31
N LEU A 12 -4.90 24.25 1.03
CA LEU A 12 -3.56 23.71 1.03
C LEU A 12 -3.25 23.06 -0.32
N GLY A 13 -2.04 23.28 -0.84
CA GLY A 13 -1.63 22.73 -2.14
C GLY A 13 -2.39 23.31 -3.33
N GLY A 14 -2.75 24.60 -3.27
CA GLY A 14 -3.59 25.25 -4.29
C GLY A 14 -5.01 24.71 -4.24
N ASP A 15 -5.45 24.08 -5.34
CA ASP A 15 -6.79 23.49 -5.48
C ASP A 15 -6.85 22.03 -4.99
N LEU A 16 -5.81 21.55 -4.31
CA LEU A 16 -5.75 20.18 -3.80
C LEU A 16 -6.75 19.96 -2.65
N LEU A 17 -6.65 20.73 -1.58
CA LEU A 17 -7.40 20.48 -0.35
C LEU A 17 -7.98 21.77 0.23
N ARG A 18 -9.26 21.74 0.59
CA ARG A 18 -9.92 22.76 1.39
C ARG A 18 -10.45 22.16 2.70
N ILE A 19 -10.01 22.76 3.80
CA ILE A 19 -10.34 22.34 5.17
C ILE A 19 -11.30 23.35 5.78
N TYR A 20 -12.47 22.88 6.22
CA TYR A 20 -13.47 23.69 6.91
C TYR A 20 -13.39 23.45 8.41
N THR A 21 -13.06 24.49 9.16
CA THR A 21 -13.15 24.51 10.62
C THR A 21 -14.50 25.14 10.99
N LEU A 22 -15.39 24.35 11.59
CA LEU A 22 -16.71 24.82 12.06
C LEU A 22 -16.73 24.87 13.59
N ASN A 23 -17.49 25.82 14.12
CA ASN A 23 -17.68 26.00 15.55
C ASN A 23 -19.05 25.46 15.96
N SER A 24 -19.05 24.32 16.66
CA SER A 24 -20.25 23.68 17.18
C SER A 24 -20.69 24.21 18.56
N LEU A 25 -19.95 25.13 19.17
CA LEU A 25 -20.33 25.82 20.42
C LEU A 25 -21.20 27.06 20.17
N VAL A 26 -21.36 27.45 18.91
CA VAL A 26 -22.31 28.49 18.47
C VAL A 26 -23.36 27.85 17.56
N PRO A 27 -24.49 28.52 17.28
CA PRO A 27 -25.53 27.96 16.42
C PRO A 27 -24.97 27.46 15.07
N ALA A 28 -25.34 26.23 14.69
CA ALA A 28 -24.84 25.62 13.45
C ALA A 28 -25.44 26.29 12.21
N GLY A 29 -26.65 26.84 12.36
CA GLY A 29 -27.40 27.58 11.34
C GLY A 29 -26.92 29.02 11.12
N GLY A 30 -27.84 29.88 10.69
CA GLY A 30 -27.61 31.33 10.58
C GLY A 30 -26.39 31.70 9.74
N ALA A 31 -25.55 32.59 10.29
CA ALA A 31 -24.39 33.13 9.60
C ALA A 31 -23.36 32.05 9.22
N GLN A 32 -23.11 31.08 10.11
CA GLN A 32 -22.14 30.02 9.90
C GLN A 32 -22.57 29.08 8.77
N ARG A 33 -23.82 28.57 8.79
CA ARG A 33 -24.34 27.75 7.69
C ARG A 33 -24.33 28.52 6.37
N ALA A 34 -24.82 29.77 6.36
CA ALA A 34 -24.89 30.56 5.14
C ALA A 34 -23.49 30.83 4.56
N TRP A 35 -22.50 31.04 5.42
CA TRP A 35 -21.09 31.14 5.00
C TRP A 35 -20.59 29.81 4.42
N LEU A 36 -20.78 28.69 5.12
CA LEU A 36 -20.33 27.38 4.67
C LEU A 36 -20.90 27.04 3.29
N GLU A 37 -22.19 27.26 3.07
CA GLU A 37 -22.83 26.99 1.77
C GLU A 37 -22.32 27.89 0.64
N ARG A 38 -22.07 29.18 0.91
CA ARG A 38 -21.46 30.09 -0.08
C ARG A 38 -20.04 29.65 -0.43
N ASP A 39 -19.28 29.27 0.58
CA ASP A 39 -17.87 28.93 0.44
C ASP A 39 -17.69 27.58 -0.30
N LEU A 40 -18.48 26.57 0.06
CA LEU A 40 -18.54 25.28 -0.64
C LEU A 40 -18.90 25.43 -2.12
N ARG A 41 -19.83 26.34 -2.46
CA ARG A 41 -20.19 26.65 -3.84
C ARG A 41 -19.05 27.32 -4.60
N ALA A 42 -18.43 28.34 -4.02
CA ALA A 42 -17.33 29.07 -4.65
C ALA A 42 -16.10 28.18 -4.92
N HIS A 43 -15.90 27.15 -4.08
CA HIS A 43 -14.76 26.25 -4.17
C HIS A 43 -15.13 24.86 -4.73
N ALA A 44 -16.16 24.78 -5.58
CA ALA A 44 -16.57 23.53 -6.21
C ALA A 44 -15.42 22.84 -6.97
N HIS A 45 -14.52 23.63 -7.58
CA HIS A 45 -13.34 23.19 -8.33
C HIS A 45 -12.26 22.49 -7.47
N VAL A 46 -12.22 22.74 -6.16
CA VAL A 46 -11.22 22.13 -5.27
C VAL A 46 -11.42 20.62 -5.20
N ARG A 47 -10.31 19.89 -5.35
CA ARG A 47 -10.27 18.43 -5.44
C ARG A 47 -10.79 17.74 -4.17
N TRP A 48 -10.28 18.12 -3.01
CA TRP A 48 -10.70 17.56 -1.72
C TRP A 48 -11.32 18.61 -0.82
N LYS A 49 -12.41 18.25 -0.18
CA LYS A 49 -13.06 19.06 0.86
C LYS A 49 -13.19 18.19 2.11
N ILE A 50 -12.68 18.69 3.22
CA ILE A 50 -12.80 18.03 4.53
C ILE A 50 -13.33 19.03 5.55
N ALA A 51 -14.05 18.57 6.56
CA ALA A 51 -14.50 19.42 7.65
C ALA A 51 -14.04 18.90 9.01
N GLN A 52 -13.96 19.77 10.00
CA GLN A 52 -13.75 19.41 11.39
C GLN A 52 -14.56 20.32 12.31
N TYR A 53 -15.06 19.75 13.40
CA TYR A 53 -15.77 20.46 14.47
C TYR A 53 -15.78 19.65 15.76
N HIS A 54 -16.14 20.30 16.86
CA HIS A 54 -15.99 19.73 18.20
C HIS A 54 -17.05 18.68 18.54
N PHE A 55 -18.35 19.05 18.50
CA PHE A 55 -19.44 18.17 18.91
C PHE A 55 -19.92 17.27 17.76
N PRO A 56 -19.86 15.93 17.91
CA PRO A 56 -20.21 15.00 16.84
C PRO A 56 -21.72 15.03 16.57
N MET A 57 -22.14 14.93 15.31
CA MET A 57 -23.57 14.87 14.96
C MET A 57 -24.25 13.67 15.62
N ARG A 58 -23.56 12.54 15.58
CA ARG A 58 -23.98 11.22 16.09
C ARG A 58 -22.83 10.61 16.92
N PRO A 59 -22.76 10.85 18.25
CA PRO A 59 -21.74 10.29 19.13
C PRO A 59 -21.80 8.76 19.23
N HIS A 60 -20.71 8.11 19.64
CA HIS A 60 -20.62 6.65 19.92
C HIS A 60 -20.56 6.35 21.43
N GLN A 61 -21.10 7.28 22.23
CA GLN A 61 -21.18 7.16 23.68
C GLN A 61 -22.61 7.50 24.10
N ARG A 62 -23.32 6.53 24.68
CA ARG A 62 -24.76 6.56 24.93
C ARG A 62 -25.28 7.74 25.77
N ARG A 63 -24.43 8.37 26.58
CA ARG A 63 -24.82 9.54 27.42
C ARG A 63 -24.55 10.88 26.74
N LYS A 64 -23.86 10.90 25.60
CA LYS A 64 -23.69 12.11 24.80
C LYS A 64 -24.96 12.31 23.97
N PRO A 65 -25.54 13.51 23.97
CA PRO A 65 -26.76 13.77 23.21
C PRO A 65 -26.48 13.84 21.71
N GLU A 66 -27.48 13.44 20.94
CA GLU A 66 -27.51 13.62 19.49
C GLU A 66 -27.59 15.10 19.11
N ASN A 67 -26.72 15.51 18.19
CA ASN A 67 -26.51 16.91 17.81
C ASN A 67 -27.30 17.24 16.52
N ASN A 68 -28.63 17.32 16.68
CA ASN A 68 -29.56 17.47 15.56
C ASN A 68 -29.44 18.81 14.82
N ASP A 69 -29.06 19.90 15.48
CA ASP A 69 -28.85 21.18 14.78
C ASP A 69 -27.67 21.06 13.80
N GLN A 70 -26.52 20.53 14.24
CA GLN A 70 -25.36 20.29 13.38
C GLN A 70 -25.74 19.39 12.19
N TYR A 71 -26.45 18.29 12.44
CA TYR A 71 -26.94 17.39 11.39
C TYR A 71 -27.81 18.14 10.36
N VAL A 72 -28.84 18.85 10.81
CA VAL A 72 -29.80 19.56 9.93
C VAL A 72 -29.10 20.66 9.12
N GLN A 73 -28.13 21.35 9.71
CA GLN A 73 -27.53 22.53 9.09
C GLN A 73 -26.34 22.17 8.18
N TRP A 74 -25.62 21.08 8.42
CA TRP A 74 -24.35 20.79 7.74
C TRP A 74 -24.32 19.49 6.93
N ALA A 75 -25.00 18.42 7.37
CA ALA A 75 -24.85 17.09 6.75
C ALA A 75 -25.24 17.08 5.26
N GLU A 76 -26.32 17.77 4.90
CA GLU A 76 -26.77 17.91 3.51
C GLU A 76 -25.78 18.73 2.67
N LEU A 77 -25.18 19.78 3.25
CA LEU A 77 -24.17 20.58 2.57
C LEU A 77 -22.91 19.75 2.29
N PHE A 78 -22.46 18.96 3.27
CA PHE A 78 -21.32 18.06 3.12
C PHE A 78 -21.53 17.08 1.97
N TYR A 79 -22.69 16.42 1.95
CA TYR A 79 -23.03 15.46 0.91
C TYR A 79 -23.11 16.11 -0.48
N ARG A 80 -23.89 17.19 -0.63
CA ARG A 80 -24.10 17.87 -1.93
C ARG A 80 -22.82 18.44 -2.53
N HIS A 81 -21.91 18.90 -1.69
CA HIS A 81 -20.67 19.55 -2.13
C HIS A 81 -19.46 18.61 -2.12
N GLY A 82 -19.66 17.32 -1.86
CA GLY A 82 -18.60 16.31 -1.94
C GLY A 82 -17.53 16.47 -0.86
N VAL A 83 -17.91 16.84 0.36
CA VAL A 83 -17.03 16.72 1.53
C VAL A 83 -16.81 15.23 1.80
N ARG A 84 -15.55 14.79 1.75
CA ARG A 84 -15.20 13.35 1.78
C ARG A 84 -14.86 12.85 3.17
N LEU A 85 -14.29 13.71 4.00
CA LEU A 85 -13.87 13.37 5.36
C LEU A 85 -14.34 14.44 6.34
N VAL A 86 -14.88 13.99 7.47
CA VAL A 86 -15.24 14.85 8.60
C VAL A 86 -14.58 14.32 9.87
N CYS A 87 -13.87 15.19 10.57
CA CYS A 87 -13.23 14.88 11.86
C CYS A 87 -14.05 15.47 13.01
N GLU A 88 -14.53 14.62 13.91
CA GLU A 88 -15.34 15.01 15.07
C GLU A 88 -14.60 14.74 16.40
N SER A 89 -15.09 15.28 17.52
CA SER A 89 -14.44 15.21 18.84
C SER A 89 -15.42 14.95 20.00
N ASP A 90 -15.10 15.40 21.21
CA ASP A 90 -15.96 15.50 22.41
C ASP A 90 -16.46 14.21 23.10
N ALA A 91 -16.74 13.12 22.38
CA ALA A 91 -17.28 11.91 23.01
C ALA A 91 -16.22 11.02 23.73
N HIS A 92 -14.94 11.35 23.58
CA HIS A 92 -13.78 10.66 24.16
C HIS A 92 -13.73 9.16 23.83
N VAL A 93 -14.07 8.84 22.58
CA VAL A 93 -14.01 7.51 21.99
C VAL A 93 -13.36 7.60 20.61
N VAL A 94 -13.31 6.46 19.91
CA VAL A 94 -12.81 6.34 18.55
C VAL A 94 -13.95 5.91 17.64
N LYS A 95 -14.14 6.65 16.55
CA LYS A 95 -15.11 6.40 15.50
C LYS A 95 -14.46 6.31 14.13
N LEU A 96 -14.97 5.39 13.32
CA LEU A 96 -14.83 5.30 11.88
C LEU A 96 -16.15 4.84 11.27
N THR A 97 -16.74 5.63 10.39
CA THR A 97 -17.97 5.24 9.68
C THR A 97 -17.67 4.62 8.32
N TRP A 98 -18.63 3.86 7.79
CA TRP A 98 -18.72 3.72 6.33
C TRP A 98 -19.00 5.10 5.70
N PRO A 99 -18.77 5.30 4.39
CA PRO A 99 -19.29 6.49 3.72
C PRO A 99 -20.81 6.56 3.91
N VAL A 100 -21.31 7.67 4.45
CA VAL A 100 -22.74 7.87 4.73
C VAL A 100 -23.26 9.16 4.11
N ARG A 101 -24.56 9.16 3.79
CA ARG A 101 -25.28 10.35 3.36
C ARG A 101 -26.49 10.63 4.26
N PRO A 102 -26.89 11.89 4.42
CA PRO A 102 -28.14 12.23 5.06
C PRO A 102 -29.33 11.61 4.33
N SER A 103 -30.31 11.12 5.08
CA SER A 103 -31.50 10.45 4.57
C SER A 103 -32.60 10.40 5.63
N GLN A 104 -33.84 10.55 5.19
CA GLN A 104 -35.04 10.27 6.01
C GLN A 104 -35.78 9.01 5.52
N GLY A 105 -35.20 8.28 4.56
CA GLY A 105 -35.81 7.08 4.00
C GLY A 105 -35.81 5.90 4.97
N PRO A 106 -36.54 4.81 4.66
CA PRO A 106 -36.73 3.67 5.56
C PRO A 106 -35.45 2.93 5.99
N ARG A 107 -34.35 3.09 5.26
CA ARG A 107 -33.03 2.50 5.57
C ARG A 107 -32.13 3.44 6.36
N ALA A 108 -32.59 4.65 6.69
CA ALA A 108 -31.82 5.60 7.47
C ALA A 108 -31.86 5.21 8.94
N TYR A 109 -30.72 5.33 9.62
CA TYR A 109 -30.60 5.23 11.06
C TYR A 109 -30.06 6.56 11.57
N GLU A 110 -30.83 7.22 12.45
CA GLU A 110 -30.52 8.55 12.99
C GLU A 110 -30.20 9.61 11.92
N GLY A 111 -30.83 9.50 10.75
CA GLY A 111 -30.62 10.44 9.65
C GLY A 111 -29.50 10.06 8.68
N PHE A 112 -28.76 8.97 8.90
CA PHE A 112 -27.73 8.52 7.96
C PHE A 112 -28.05 7.17 7.34
N VAL A 113 -27.62 7.00 6.09
CA VAL A 113 -27.59 5.71 5.39
C VAL A 113 -26.26 5.56 4.66
N ARG A 114 -25.72 4.34 4.60
CA ARG A 114 -24.49 4.03 3.87
C ARG A 114 -24.63 4.35 2.38
N ASP A 115 -23.62 5.02 1.81
CA ASP A 115 -23.47 5.34 0.39
C ASP A 115 -21.98 5.35 0.02
N ASP A 116 -21.49 4.21 -0.46
CA ASP A 116 -20.07 4.01 -0.78
C ASP A 116 -19.58 4.85 -1.98
N THR A 117 -20.48 5.45 -2.75
CA THR A 117 -20.10 6.26 -3.92
C THR A 117 -19.93 7.72 -3.53
N TRP A 118 -20.94 8.29 -2.88
CA TRP A 118 -21.05 9.74 -2.66
C TRP A 118 -20.93 10.15 -1.20
N GLY A 119 -21.03 9.20 -0.28
CA GLY A 119 -21.06 9.45 1.15
C GLY A 119 -19.80 10.13 1.69
N THR A 120 -19.99 10.76 2.83
CA THR A 120 -18.93 11.34 3.66
C THR A 120 -18.52 10.32 4.72
N VAL A 121 -17.21 10.19 4.96
CA VAL A 121 -16.68 9.38 6.07
C VAL A 121 -16.48 10.28 7.28
N TYR A 122 -16.95 9.84 8.45
CA TYR A 122 -16.79 10.53 9.73
C TYR A 122 -15.81 9.75 10.60
N VAL A 123 -14.87 10.46 11.23
CA VAL A 123 -13.83 9.87 12.07
C VAL A 123 -13.59 10.66 13.35
N GLY A 124 -12.98 10.01 14.34
CA GLY A 124 -12.49 10.70 15.54
C GLY A 124 -13.36 10.42 16.76
N GLU A 125 -13.91 11.47 17.36
CA GLU A 125 -14.61 11.54 18.66
C GLU A 125 -13.74 11.83 19.90
N GLY A 126 -12.53 12.38 19.72
CA GLY A 126 -11.88 13.18 20.78
C GLY A 126 -11.15 12.39 21.87
N GLY A 127 -10.79 11.13 21.62
CA GLY A 127 -9.93 10.35 22.52
C GLY A 127 -8.45 10.75 22.43
N TRP A 128 -8.03 12.01 22.61
CA TRP A 128 -6.59 12.37 22.61
C TRP A 128 -5.92 12.25 23.98
N GLY A 129 -6.64 12.58 25.06
CA GLY A 129 -6.06 12.58 26.41
C GLY A 129 -7.00 12.97 27.55
N ALA A 130 -8.21 13.46 27.27
CA ALA A 130 -9.25 13.53 28.28
C ALA A 130 -9.73 12.10 28.65
N PRO A 131 -10.30 11.88 29.84
CA PRO A 131 -10.71 10.55 30.27
C PRO A 131 -11.62 9.86 29.25
N LEU A 132 -11.18 8.69 28.80
CA LEU A 132 -11.91 7.86 27.85
C LEU A 132 -13.28 7.47 28.42
N ARG A 133 -14.24 7.24 27.52
CA ARG A 133 -15.60 6.81 27.87
C ARG A 133 -15.88 5.43 27.28
N ALA A 134 -16.98 4.82 27.74
CA ALA A 134 -17.46 3.57 27.16
C ALA A 134 -17.86 3.79 25.70
N ASN A 135 -17.41 2.91 24.82
CA ASN A 135 -17.92 2.81 23.45
C ASN A 135 -19.13 1.87 23.48
N ASP A 136 -20.33 2.43 23.66
CA ASP A 136 -21.54 1.69 24.02
C ASP A 136 -22.76 2.09 23.18
N ASP A 137 -22.52 2.67 22.00
CA ASP A 137 -23.56 3.22 21.16
C ASP A 137 -23.18 3.18 19.67
N ASP A 138 -22.80 1.99 19.18
CA ASP A 138 -22.49 1.78 17.77
C ASP A 138 -23.75 1.82 16.91
N LYS A 139 -23.64 2.52 15.78
CA LYS A 139 -24.73 2.67 14.80
C LYS A 139 -24.58 1.65 13.67
N PRO A 140 -25.65 1.26 12.95
CA PRO A 140 -25.55 0.28 11.84
C PRO A 140 -24.63 0.70 10.69
N TRP A 141 -24.33 2.00 10.56
CA TRP A 141 -23.41 2.55 9.57
C TRP A 141 -21.98 2.78 10.12
N THR A 142 -21.73 2.40 11.37
CA THR A 142 -20.39 2.36 11.97
C THR A 142 -19.58 1.29 11.27
N ARG A 143 -18.40 1.66 10.79
CA ARG A 143 -17.45 0.67 10.25
C ARG A 143 -16.65 0.05 11.39
N ALA A 144 -16.12 0.89 12.27
CA ALA A 144 -15.46 0.44 13.47
C ALA A 144 -15.44 1.56 14.52
N SER A 145 -15.31 1.16 15.79
CA SER A 145 -15.24 2.06 16.92
C SER A 145 -14.42 1.45 18.06
N GLY A 146 -14.09 2.24 19.07
CA GLY A 146 -13.37 1.75 20.24
C GLY A 146 -13.16 2.82 21.31
N SER A 147 -12.53 2.42 22.41
CA SER A 147 -12.16 3.31 23.50
C SER A 147 -10.68 3.17 23.79
N PHE A 148 -9.88 4.08 23.24
CA PHE A 148 -8.43 4.17 23.42
C PHE A 148 -7.96 5.56 22.98
N ASN A 149 -6.80 5.99 23.50
CA ASN A 149 -6.26 7.29 23.14
C ASN A 149 -5.61 7.25 21.74
N GLN A 150 -5.92 8.24 20.88
CA GLN A 150 -5.52 8.29 19.49
C GLN A 150 -5.49 9.69 18.87
N PHE A 151 -4.81 9.78 17.73
CA PHE A 151 -4.97 10.86 16.76
C PHE A 151 -5.10 10.33 15.33
N LYS A 152 -5.53 11.21 14.42
CA LYS A 152 -5.62 10.91 13.00
C LYS A 152 -4.39 11.42 12.27
N TRP A 153 -3.75 10.53 11.53
CA TRP A 153 -2.65 10.86 10.64
C TRP A 153 -3.15 10.73 9.20
N ILE A 154 -3.23 11.86 8.50
CA ILE A 154 -3.96 11.97 7.23
C ILE A 154 -2.99 12.41 6.13
N PHE A 155 -2.90 11.62 5.07
CA PHE A 155 -2.23 12.01 3.83
C PHE A 155 -3.24 12.33 2.74
N VAL A 156 -2.92 13.36 1.95
CA VAL A 156 -3.77 13.84 0.87
C VAL A 156 -2.91 14.07 -0.35
N ASP A 157 -3.24 13.38 -1.44
CA ASP A 157 -2.69 13.62 -2.78
C ASP A 157 -3.84 13.84 -3.78
N ALA A 158 -3.57 14.02 -5.08
CA ALA A 158 -4.62 14.30 -6.05
C ALA A 158 -5.56 13.12 -6.30
N GLN A 159 -5.17 11.89 -5.94
CA GLN A 159 -5.86 10.65 -6.23
C GLN A 159 -6.63 10.11 -5.01
N ARG A 160 -6.15 10.32 -3.79
CA ARG A 160 -6.75 9.78 -2.57
C ARG A 160 -6.49 10.60 -1.30
N ILE A 161 -7.34 10.35 -0.30
CA ILE A 161 -7.06 10.64 1.11
C ILE A 161 -6.79 9.32 1.81
N GLU A 162 -5.69 9.23 2.55
CA GLU A 162 -5.38 8.10 3.43
C GLU A 162 -5.56 8.54 4.88
N VAL A 163 -6.40 7.84 5.64
CA VAL A 163 -6.63 8.11 7.06
C VAL A 163 -6.13 6.95 7.89
N ARG A 164 -5.14 7.24 8.75
CA ARG A 164 -4.63 6.31 9.77
C ARG A 164 -5.13 6.76 11.15
N THR A 165 -5.42 5.80 12.00
CA THR A 165 -5.70 6.06 13.42
C THR A 165 -4.52 5.57 14.24
N VAL A 166 -3.76 6.51 14.76
CA VAL A 166 -2.56 6.24 15.56
C VAL A 166 -2.95 6.12 17.02
N ARG A 167 -2.62 5.01 17.66
CA ARG A 167 -2.75 4.85 19.12
C ARG A 167 -1.59 5.57 19.79
N VAL A 168 -1.85 6.29 20.87
CA VAL A 168 -0.78 7.00 21.60
C VAL A 168 -0.09 6.11 22.63
N ASP A 169 -0.69 4.97 23.00
CA ASP A 169 -0.05 3.99 23.88
C ASP A 169 1.19 3.43 23.18
N GLY A 170 2.32 3.36 23.91
CA GLY A 170 3.60 2.91 23.36
C GLY A 170 4.40 3.99 22.62
N ALA A 171 4.07 5.27 22.79
CA ALA A 171 4.77 6.40 22.16
C ALA A 171 6.29 6.41 22.41
N GLU A 172 6.73 5.90 23.57
CA GLU A 172 8.15 5.76 23.93
C GLU A 172 8.92 4.77 23.04
N ALA A 173 8.23 3.87 22.34
CA ALA A 173 8.81 2.90 21.43
C ALA A 173 8.81 3.37 19.96
N VAL A 174 8.31 4.58 19.69
CA VAL A 174 8.17 5.12 18.33
C VAL A 174 9.47 5.83 17.91
N ALA A 175 10.06 5.37 16.81
CA ALA A 175 11.26 5.98 16.24
C ALA A 175 10.96 7.31 15.52
N GLU A 176 11.97 8.16 15.41
CA GLU A 176 11.90 9.35 14.55
C GLU A 176 11.97 8.95 13.07
N VAL A 177 11.25 9.67 12.23
CA VAL A 177 11.31 9.53 10.76
C VAL A 177 12.26 10.58 10.20
N PRO A 178 13.19 10.23 9.30
CA PRO A 178 14.10 11.20 8.70
C PRO A 178 13.35 12.35 8.00
N PRO A 179 13.84 13.61 8.08
CA PRO A 179 13.15 14.75 7.47
C PRO A 179 12.97 14.67 5.94
N HIS A 180 13.75 13.83 5.25
CA HIS A 180 13.63 13.59 3.82
C HIS A 180 12.62 12.48 3.47
N ASP A 181 12.12 11.74 4.46
CA ASP A 181 11.19 10.62 4.31
C ASP A 181 9.93 10.78 5.19
N ARG A 182 9.39 12.00 5.24
CA ARG A 182 8.31 12.40 6.18
C ARG A 182 6.97 11.66 6.03
N PHE A 183 6.83 10.81 5.02
CA PHE A 183 5.61 10.04 4.75
C PHE A 183 5.72 8.57 5.18
N SER A 184 6.91 8.07 5.51
CA SER A 184 7.08 6.72 6.03
C SER A 184 6.48 6.56 7.41
N VAL A 185 5.85 5.40 7.65
CA VAL A 185 5.36 5.01 8.97
C VAL A 185 6.56 4.79 9.89
N PRO A 186 6.69 5.54 11.00
CA PRO A 186 7.78 5.33 11.94
C PRO A 186 7.77 3.92 12.52
N PHE A 187 8.97 3.35 12.70
CA PHE A 187 9.11 2.05 13.37
C PHE A 187 8.53 2.14 14.79
N GLY A 188 7.78 1.12 15.20
CA GLY A 188 7.13 1.07 16.51
C GLY A 188 5.80 1.83 16.60
N LEU A 189 5.37 2.55 15.53
CA LEU A 189 4.09 3.26 15.55
C LEU A 189 2.91 2.28 15.61
N SER A 190 2.06 2.42 16.63
CA SER A 190 0.86 1.61 16.78
C SER A 190 -0.30 2.16 15.94
N LEU A 191 -0.65 1.46 14.87
CA LEU A 191 -1.79 1.79 14.02
C LEU A 191 -2.99 0.90 14.36
N TRP A 192 -4.17 1.51 14.48
CA TRP A 192 -5.41 0.75 14.60
C TRP A 192 -5.84 0.25 13.21
N ALA A 193 -6.03 -1.07 13.12
CA ALA A 193 -6.41 -1.78 11.91
C ALA A 193 -7.85 -2.34 11.97
N PRO A 194 -8.89 -1.49 11.85
CA PRO A 194 -10.25 -2.00 11.73
C PRO A 194 -10.36 -2.87 10.46
N ASP A 195 -10.98 -4.04 10.58
CA ASP A 195 -11.10 -5.03 9.50
C ASP A 195 -9.76 -5.57 8.96
N GLY A 196 -8.65 -5.37 9.69
CA GLY A 196 -7.31 -5.77 9.25
C GLY A 196 -6.58 -4.74 8.39
N ASP A 197 -7.20 -3.59 8.09
CA ASP A 197 -6.59 -2.50 7.31
C ASP A 197 -6.18 -1.32 8.21
N GLU A 198 -4.88 -1.02 8.28
CA GLU A 198 -4.33 0.13 9.02
C GLU A 198 -4.62 1.49 8.37
N VAL A 199 -5.05 1.47 7.10
CA VAL A 199 -5.26 2.68 6.28
C VAL A 199 -6.64 2.68 5.66
N VAL A 200 -7.44 3.68 5.99
CA VAL A 200 -8.71 3.95 5.31
C VAL A 200 -8.44 4.84 4.11
N VAL A 201 -8.71 4.33 2.91
CA VAL A 201 -8.52 5.06 1.66
C VAL A 201 -9.84 5.65 1.17
N LEU A 202 -9.88 6.96 0.97
CA LEU A 202 -10.99 7.66 0.35
C LEU A 202 -10.63 8.05 -1.07
N THR A 203 -11.49 7.69 -2.01
CA THR A 203 -11.41 8.14 -3.40
C THR A 203 -12.22 9.42 -3.60
N PRO A 204 -11.93 10.20 -4.65
CA PRO A 204 -12.63 11.43 -4.96
C PRO A 204 -14.10 11.12 -5.18
N ALA A 205 -14.99 12.00 -4.75
CA ALA A 205 -16.35 11.94 -5.23
C ALA A 205 -16.31 11.98 -6.77
N PRO A 206 -17.12 11.18 -7.47
CA PRO A 206 -17.42 11.48 -8.86
C PRO A 206 -18.03 12.91 -8.93
N GLY A 207 -18.13 13.56 -10.10
CA GLY A 207 -18.66 14.95 -10.15
C GLY A 207 -20.06 15.05 -9.52
N PRO A 208 -20.43 16.12 -8.79
CA PRO A 208 -21.61 16.13 -7.91
C PRO A 208 -22.88 15.58 -8.56
N PRO A 209 -23.74 14.83 -7.83
CA PRO A 209 -24.97 14.28 -8.40
C PRO A 209 -25.83 15.43 -8.95
N GLY A 210 -25.96 15.48 -10.29
CA GLY A 210 -26.85 16.43 -10.97
C GLY A 210 -26.21 17.68 -11.60
N GLN A 211 -24.88 17.84 -11.66
CA GLN A 211 -24.27 18.85 -12.56
C GLN A 211 -23.80 18.23 -13.88
N PRO A 212 -24.08 18.87 -15.04
CA PRO A 212 -23.54 18.43 -16.31
C PRO A 212 -22.00 18.53 -16.28
N VAL A 213 -21.34 17.40 -16.51
CA VAL A 213 -19.89 17.37 -16.68
C VAL A 213 -19.56 18.00 -18.02
N LEU A 214 -18.90 19.16 -18.02
CA LEU A 214 -18.17 19.64 -19.19
C LEU A 214 -17.04 18.65 -19.47
N ARG A 215 -17.24 17.80 -20.47
CA ARG A 215 -16.21 16.91 -21.00
C ARG A 215 -15.42 17.67 -22.06
N PRO A 216 -14.08 17.73 -21.98
CA PRO A 216 -13.28 18.05 -23.16
C PRO A 216 -13.60 17.05 -24.27
N ALA A 217 -13.58 17.51 -25.52
CA ALA A 217 -13.81 16.67 -26.68
C ALA A 217 -12.89 15.43 -26.65
N PRO A 218 -13.37 14.27 -27.13
CA PRO A 218 -12.62 13.03 -27.07
C PRO A 218 -11.43 13.10 -28.01
N GLU A 219 -10.22 13.29 -27.48
CA GLU A 219 -9.06 12.76 -28.18
C GLU A 219 -9.19 11.23 -28.17
N ALA A 220 -9.18 10.69 -29.38
CA ALA A 220 -9.30 9.30 -29.79
C ALA A 220 -9.23 8.27 -28.65
N VAL A 221 -10.32 7.54 -28.48
CA VAL A 221 -10.37 6.28 -27.73
C VAL A 221 -9.42 5.29 -28.39
N ALA A 222 -8.15 5.32 -28.01
CA ALA A 222 -7.27 4.19 -28.18
C ALA A 222 -7.81 3.09 -27.25
N ALA A 223 -8.14 1.95 -27.86
CA ALA A 223 -8.66 0.77 -27.18
C ALA A 223 -7.94 0.56 -25.84
N ARG A 224 -8.69 0.68 -24.72
CA ARG A 224 -8.17 0.39 -23.38
C ARG A 224 -7.73 -1.06 -23.38
N ARG A 225 -6.41 -1.29 -23.51
CA ARG A 225 -5.79 -2.55 -23.11
C ARG A 225 -6.17 -2.81 -21.65
N PRO A 226 -6.47 -4.07 -21.27
CA PRO A 226 -6.67 -4.41 -19.86
C PRO A 226 -5.47 -3.93 -19.04
N PRO A 227 -5.67 -3.48 -17.78
CA PRO A 227 -4.57 -3.04 -16.94
C PRO A 227 -3.50 -4.14 -16.90
N ALA A 228 -2.26 -3.76 -17.19
CA ALA A 228 -1.14 -4.68 -17.19
C ALA A 228 -1.01 -5.28 -15.78
N ARG A 229 -0.96 -6.62 -15.71
CA ARG A 229 -0.92 -7.34 -14.44
C ARG A 229 0.45 -7.15 -13.78
N PHE A 230 0.44 -7.04 -12.45
CA PHE A 230 1.67 -7.08 -11.65
C PHE A 230 2.31 -8.47 -11.76
N GLU A 231 3.60 -8.50 -12.06
CA GLU A 231 4.36 -9.74 -12.23
C GLU A 231 5.77 -9.60 -11.64
N VAL A 232 6.27 -10.71 -11.09
CA VAL A 232 7.67 -10.87 -10.68
C VAL A 232 8.23 -12.02 -11.50
N SER A 233 9.43 -11.83 -12.03
CA SER A 233 10.12 -12.74 -12.94
C SER A 233 11.62 -12.72 -12.63
N GLU A 234 12.37 -13.65 -13.22
CA GLU A 234 13.84 -13.69 -13.11
C GLU A 234 14.35 -13.70 -11.65
N PHE A 235 13.54 -14.25 -10.72
CA PHE A 235 13.92 -14.38 -9.32
C PHE A 235 14.95 -15.50 -9.14
N ALA A 236 16.20 -15.14 -8.91
CA ALA A 236 17.34 -16.05 -8.89
C ALA A 236 18.31 -15.73 -7.74
N ALA A 237 19.01 -16.75 -7.24
CA ALA A 237 20.08 -16.60 -6.26
C ALA A 237 21.37 -17.22 -6.83
N THR A 238 22.40 -16.41 -7.00
CA THR A 238 23.68 -16.81 -7.61
C THR A 238 24.81 -16.63 -6.61
N ARG A 239 25.59 -17.69 -6.36
CA ARG A 239 26.79 -17.59 -5.52
C ARG A 239 27.90 -16.85 -6.27
N ALA A 240 28.45 -15.81 -5.65
CA ALA A 240 29.60 -15.06 -6.14
C ALA A 240 30.69 -15.06 -5.05
N GLY A 241 31.60 -16.04 -5.09
CA GLY A 241 32.64 -16.18 -4.07
C GLY A 241 32.07 -16.49 -2.68
N ARG A 242 32.20 -15.55 -1.73
CA ARG A 242 31.71 -15.64 -0.34
C ARG A 242 30.34 -14.96 -0.12
N GLU A 243 29.74 -14.41 -1.16
CA GLU A 243 28.40 -13.81 -1.10
C GLU A 243 27.42 -14.59 -1.98
N VAL A 244 26.12 -14.43 -1.70
CA VAL A 244 25.04 -14.83 -2.60
C VAL A 244 24.34 -13.58 -3.09
N VAL A 245 24.28 -13.41 -4.40
CA VAL A 245 23.58 -12.30 -5.05
C VAL A 245 22.20 -12.79 -5.44
N VAL A 246 21.17 -12.15 -4.91
CA VAL A 246 19.78 -12.44 -5.21
C VAL A 246 19.20 -11.35 -6.09
N THR A 247 18.61 -11.73 -7.22
CA THR A 247 18.06 -10.80 -8.22
C THR A 247 16.62 -11.11 -8.54
N TRP A 248 15.82 -10.11 -8.89
CA TRP A 248 14.51 -10.30 -9.54
C TRP A 248 14.14 -9.09 -10.40
N VAL A 249 13.24 -9.31 -11.35
CA VAL A 249 12.61 -8.27 -12.16
C VAL A 249 11.13 -8.21 -11.83
N ALA A 250 10.64 -7.03 -11.47
CA ALA A 250 9.23 -6.78 -11.24
C ALA A 250 8.68 -5.84 -12.30
N ARG A 251 7.41 -6.04 -12.69
CA ARG A 251 6.71 -5.18 -13.66
C ARG A 251 5.31 -4.83 -13.18
N ASN A 252 4.90 -3.60 -13.48
CA ASN A 252 3.59 -3.03 -13.10
C ASN A 252 3.34 -3.10 -11.58
N GLU A 253 4.36 -2.75 -10.79
CA GLU A 253 4.29 -2.76 -9.33
C GLU A 253 3.24 -1.77 -8.82
N PRO A 254 2.28 -2.21 -7.99
CA PRO A 254 1.27 -1.32 -7.46
C PRO A 254 1.89 -0.38 -6.41
N PRO A 255 1.41 0.87 -6.31
CA PRO A 255 1.88 1.81 -5.30
C PRO A 255 1.71 1.27 -3.88
N GLY A 256 2.78 1.28 -3.07
CA GLY A 256 2.76 0.77 -1.68
C GLY A 256 3.10 -0.72 -1.55
N LEU A 257 3.56 -1.37 -2.61
CA LEU A 257 4.16 -2.70 -2.55
C LEU A 257 5.46 -2.65 -1.74
N ARG A 258 5.71 -3.66 -0.89
CA ARG A 258 7.01 -3.86 -0.24
C ARG A 258 7.50 -5.29 -0.45
N TYR A 259 8.80 -5.44 -0.71
CA TYR A 259 9.48 -6.71 -0.80
C TYR A 259 10.26 -7.00 0.48
N PHE A 260 10.20 -8.24 0.93
CA PHE A 260 11.02 -8.82 1.98
C PHE A 260 11.75 -10.00 1.37
N LEU A 261 13.06 -9.85 1.13
CA LEU A 261 13.90 -10.98 0.78
C LEU A 261 14.18 -11.76 2.06
N GLU A 262 13.82 -13.04 2.08
CA GLU A 262 13.96 -13.89 3.25
C GLU A 262 14.84 -15.11 2.95
N ARG A 263 15.66 -15.49 3.92
CA ARG A 263 16.56 -16.64 3.89
C ARG A 263 16.19 -17.68 4.92
N SER A 264 16.30 -18.95 4.56
CA SER A 264 16.30 -20.07 5.49
C SER A 264 17.59 -20.89 5.37
N LEU A 265 18.10 -21.35 6.52
CA LEU A 265 19.26 -22.24 6.63
C LEU A 265 18.87 -23.64 7.14
N ASP A 266 17.59 -23.85 7.45
CA ASP A 266 17.05 -25.05 8.10
C ASP A 266 16.01 -25.75 7.22
N GLY A 267 16.18 -25.68 5.90
CA GLY A 267 15.28 -26.34 4.95
C GLY A 267 13.89 -25.73 4.87
N GLY A 268 13.72 -24.47 5.28
CA GLY A 268 12.49 -23.69 5.15
C GLY A 268 11.63 -23.64 6.42
N THR A 269 12.12 -24.14 7.56
CA THR A 269 11.40 -24.12 8.84
C THR A 269 11.40 -22.72 9.48
N SER A 270 12.51 -22.00 9.40
CA SER A 270 12.64 -20.61 9.86
C SER A 270 13.16 -19.69 8.76
N TRP A 271 12.66 -18.45 8.75
CA TRP A 271 12.97 -17.46 7.72
C TRP A 271 13.44 -16.16 8.37
N MET A 272 14.59 -15.67 7.95
CA MET A 272 15.18 -14.41 8.37
C MET A 272 15.11 -13.40 7.23
N ILE A 273 14.65 -12.18 7.50
CA ILE A 273 14.67 -11.09 6.52
C ILE A 273 16.11 -10.65 6.30
N ILE A 274 16.55 -10.68 5.05
CA ILE A 274 17.87 -10.23 4.59
C ILE A 274 17.80 -8.78 4.13
N GLU A 275 16.74 -8.43 3.42
CA GLU A 275 16.55 -7.08 2.87
C GLU A 275 15.07 -6.75 2.80
N ALA A 276 14.75 -5.46 2.99
CA ALA A 276 13.40 -4.94 2.85
C ALA A 276 13.43 -3.72 1.93
N THR A 277 12.89 -3.86 0.72
CA THR A 277 12.96 -2.79 -0.29
C THR A 277 11.58 -2.42 -0.82
N GLU A 278 11.45 -1.15 -1.18
CA GLU A 278 10.28 -0.59 -1.85
C GLU A 278 10.57 -0.31 -3.33
N PRO A 279 9.56 -0.34 -4.20
CA PRO A 279 9.75 0.03 -5.58
C PRO A 279 10.22 1.48 -5.76
N PRO A 280 11.19 1.72 -6.66
CA PRO A 280 11.63 3.08 -6.96
C PRO A 280 10.48 3.97 -7.45
N ALA A 281 10.38 5.18 -6.90
CA ALA A 281 9.37 6.18 -7.27
C ALA A 281 9.72 6.94 -8.57
N ASP A 282 10.20 6.24 -9.59
CA ASP A 282 10.71 6.82 -10.85
C ASP A 282 9.72 6.71 -12.04
N GLY A 283 8.53 6.17 -11.78
CA GLY A 283 7.46 6.02 -12.78
C GLY A 283 7.73 4.96 -13.85
N ARG A 284 8.83 4.18 -13.75
CA ARG A 284 9.08 3.06 -14.65
C ARG A 284 8.08 1.96 -14.40
N ARG A 285 7.78 1.20 -15.46
CA ARG A 285 6.87 0.04 -15.38
C ARG A 285 7.59 -1.27 -15.08
N ALA A 286 8.92 -1.23 -14.96
CA ALA A 286 9.74 -2.39 -14.70
C ALA A 286 10.98 -1.98 -13.90
N HIS A 287 11.29 -2.76 -12.88
CA HIS A 287 12.43 -2.54 -11.99
C HIS A 287 13.19 -3.84 -11.81
N ALA A 288 14.52 -3.75 -11.86
CA ALA A 288 15.43 -4.84 -11.55
C ALA A 288 16.02 -4.60 -10.17
N TYR A 289 16.05 -5.65 -9.35
CA TYR A 289 16.55 -5.62 -7.99
C TYR A 289 17.74 -6.57 -7.88
N GLU A 290 18.72 -6.15 -7.08
CA GLU A 290 19.90 -6.92 -6.71
C GLU A 290 20.12 -6.74 -5.22
N VAL A 291 20.23 -7.84 -4.49
CA VAL A 291 20.54 -7.86 -3.06
C VAL A 291 21.71 -8.80 -2.82
N ARG A 292 22.68 -8.37 -2.00
CA ARG A 292 23.87 -9.15 -1.67
C ARG A 292 23.78 -9.68 -0.25
N ASP A 293 23.70 -11.00 -0.12
CA ASP A 293 23.82 -11.67 1.17
C ASP A 293 25.30 -11.97 1.45
N LEU A 294 25.93 -11.03 2.16
CA LEU A 294 27.37 -10.99 2.41
C LEU A 294 27.84 -11.99 3.48
N GLU A 295 26.93 -12.50 4.32
CA GLU A 295 27.30 -13.28 5.50
C GLU A 295 26.90 -14.75 5.44
N VAL A 296 26.11 -15.15 4.45
CA VAL A 296 25.55 -16.50 4.39
C VAL A 296 26.62 -17.59 4.30
N VAL A 297 27.64 -17.42 3.46
CA VAL A 297 28.62 -18.47 3.17
C VAL A 297 29.51 -18.79 4.39
N ASN A 298 29.69 -17.84 5.32
CA ASN A 298 30.46 -18.07 6.54
C ASN A 298 29.67 -18.84 7.62
N ARG A 299 28.36 -19.00 7.42
CA ARG A 299 27.42 -19.63 8.37
C ARG A 299 26.94 -21.00 7.90
N LEU A 300 27.41 -21.48 6.75
CA LEU A 300 27.01 -22.78 6.20
C LEU A 300 27.96 -23.87 6.67
N GLU A 301 27.40 -24.91 7.27
CA GLU A 301 28.08 -26.20 7.39
C GLU A 301 28.22 -26.85 5.99
N GLN A 302 29.22 -27.71 5.81
CA GLN A 302 29.39 -28.43 4.53
C GLN A 302 28.11 -29.20 4.17
N GLY A 303 27.53 -28.89 3.00
CA GLY A 303 26.31 -29.53 2.50
C GLY A 303 24.99 -28.86 2.95
N GLN A 304 25.04 -27.79 3.75
CA GLN A 304 23.85 -27.07 4.18
C GLN A 304 23.25 -26.24 3.03
N GLN A 305 21.97 -26.46 2.74
CA GLN A 305 21.24 -25.70 1.71
C GLN A 305 20.80 -24.33 2.24
N VAL A 306 20.82 -23.34 1.35
CA VAL A 306 20.26 -22.01 1.60
C VAL A 306 19.04 -21.83 0.73
N LEU A 307 17.90 -21.55 1.35
CA LEU A 307 16.69 -21.22 0.62
C LEU A 307 16.44 -19.73 0.69
N TYR A 308 15.99 -19.17 -0.44
CA TYR A 308 15.49 -17.81 -0.52
C TYR A 308 14.04 -17.80 -0.93
N ARG A 309 13.28 -16.84 -0.41
CA ARG A 309 11.95 -16.52 -0.91
C ARG A 309 11.76 -15.01 -0.92
N LEU A 310 10.91 -14.56 -1.83
CA LEU A 310 10.50 -13.17 -1.90
C LEU A 310 9.10 -13.06 -1.30
N ARG A 311 9.01 -12.58 -0.06
CA ARG A 311 7.73 -12.26 0.54
C ARG A 311 7.36 -10.85 0.14
N ARG A 312 6.20 -10.70 -0.50
CA ARG A 312 5.65 -9.41 -0.91
C ARG A 312 4.48 -9.05 -0.02
N ARG A 313 4.40 -7.78 0.35
CA ARG A 313 3.23 -7.19 1.00
C ARG A 313 2.56 -6.26 0.02
N LEU A 314 1.39 -6.67 -0.46
CA LEU A 314 0.58 -5.87 -1.38
C LEU A 314 -0.07 -4.69 -0.62
N PRO A 315 -0.50 -3.66 -1.36
CA PRO A 315 -1.37 -2.63 -0.80
C PRO A 315 -2.66 -3.28 -0.26
N GLY A 316 -2.97 -3.07 1.03
CA GLY A 316 -4.04 -3.77 1.74
C GLY A 316 -3.58 -4.96 2.59
N GLY A 317 -2.28 -5.04 2.93
CA GLY A 317 -1.77 -5.95 3.96
C GLY A 317 -1.68 -7.42 3.56
N LYS A 318 -2.24 -7.81 2.39
CA LYS A 318 -2.13 -9.17 1.87
C LYS A 318 -0.67 -9.52 1.63
N GLU A 319 -0.18 -10.48 2.39
CA GLU A 319 1.15 -11.04 2.21
C GLU A 319 1.09 -12.28 1.33
N GLU A 320 2.05 -12.38 0.42
CA GLU A 320 2.24 -13.56 -0.39
C GLU A 320 3.73 -13.87 -0.44
N ALA A 321 4.10 -15.09 -0.09
CA ALA A 321 5.45 -15.57 -0.30
C ALA A 321 5.52 -16.18 -1.69
N LEU A 322 6.33 -15.56 -2.55
CA LEU A 322 6.79 -16.21 -3.77
C LEU A 322 8.05 -17.00 -3.38
N PRO A 323 7.98 -18.35 -3.28
CA PRO A 323 9.21 -19.12 -3.17
C PRO A 323 10.09 -18.79 -4.38
N LEU A 324 11.41 -18.99 -4.26
CA LEU A 324 12.27 -19.00 -5.44
C LEU A 324 11.58 -19.88 -6.50
N GLN A 325 11.18 -19.28 -7.63
CA GLN A 325 10.76 -20.07 -8.77
C GLN A 325 12.04 -20.73 -9.27
N SER A 326 12.37 -21.89 -8.70
CA SER A 326 13.08 -22.89 -9.47
C SER A 326 12.32 -23.01 -10.78
N GLN A 327 13.03 -22.90 -11.91
CA GLN A 327 12.46 -23.32 -13.18
C GLN A 327 11.84 -24.69 -12.91
N SER A 328 10.51 -24.77 -13.03
CA SER A 328 9.79 -25.95 -12.61
C SER A 328 10.37 -27.17 -13.33
N ALA A 329 10.51 -28.29 -12.63
CA ALA A 329 10.95 -29.56 -13.22
C ALA A 329 10.16 -29.91 -14.52
N ALA A 330 8.94 -29.40 -14.68
CA ALA A 330 8.09 -29.57 -15.87
C ALA A 330 8.58 -28.83 -17.14
N ALA A 331 9.37 -27.75 -17.02
CA ALA A 331 9.99 -27.08 -18.17
C ALA A 331 11.21 -27.86 -18.69
N TRP A 332 11.92 -28.56 -17.81
CA TRP A 332 13.12 -29.33 -18.14
C TRP A 332 12.86 -30.60 -18.95
N GLU A 333 11.65 -31.18 -18.85
CA GLU A 333 11.27 -32.35 -19.65
C GLU A 333 11.18 -32.07 -21.16
N GLN A 334 11.10 -30.79 -21.55
CA GLN A 334 11.01 -30.37 -22.96
C GLN A 334 12.37 -30.14 -23.61
N HIS A 335 13.46 -30.17 -22.83
CA HIS A 335 14.82 -29.99 -23.34
C HIS A 335 15.51 -31.34 -23.62
N PRO A 336 16.40 -31.43 -24.64
CA PRO A 336 17.11 -32.67 -24.93
C PRO A 336 17.96 -33.10 -23.74
N LYS A 337 17.76 -34.34 -23.27
CA LYS A 337 18.61 -34.94 -22.24
C LYS A 337 19.99 -35.20 -22.84
N LEU A 338 21.02 -34.63 -22.23
CA LEU A 338 22.40 -34.95 -22.55
C LEU A 338 22.80 -36.22 -21.80
N MET A 339 23.26 -37.23 -22.54
CA MET A 339 23.75 -38.49 -21.99
C MET A 339 25.28 -38.45 -21.97
N ALA A 340 25.88 -38.84 -20.85
CA ALA A 340 27.33 -39.03 -20.77
C ALA A 340 27.74 -40.29 -21.55
N ASP A 341 28.95 -40.27 -22.12
CA ASP A 341 29.56 -41.47 -22.68
C ASP A 341 30.00 -42.46 -21.57
N ALA A 342 30.55 -43.61 -21.97
CA ALA A 342 30.97 -44.65 -21.02
C ALA A 342 32.08 -44.20 -20.07
N GLU A 343 32.77 -43.10 -20.40
CA GLU A 343 33.80 -42.46 -19.60
C GLU A 343 33.30 -41.18 -18.91
N GLY A 344 31.99 -40.98 -18.80
CA GLY A 344 31.41 -39.86 -18.06
C GLY A 344 31.47 -38.50 -18.77
N ARG A 345 31.78 -38.44 -20.06
CA ARG A 345 31.93 -37.15 -20.78
C ARG A 345 30.65 -36.76 -21.53
N VAL A 346 30.34 -35.47 -21.55
CA VAL A 346 29.18 -34.89 -22.23
C VAL A 346 29.64 -33.89 -23.28
N GLN A 347 29.13 -34.01 -24.50
CA GLN A 347 29.35 -33.03 -25.56
C GLN A 347 28.25 -31.97 -25.59
N VAL A 348 28.64 -30.70 -25.64
CA VAL A 348 27.73 -29.55 -25.68
C VAL A 348 28.01 -28.72 -26.93
N ALA A 349 27.02 -28.65 -27.82
CA ALA A 349 27.05 -27.81 -29.00
C ALA A 349 26.33 -26.48 -28.74
N PHE A 350 26.93 -25.36 -29.16
CA PHE A 350 26.31 -24.04 -29.04
C PHE A 350 26.70 -23.13 -30.21
N VAL A 351 25.91 -22.08 -30.44
CA VAL A 351 26.15 -21.08 -31.49
C VAL A 351 26.24 -19.71 -30.85
N LEU A 352 27.23 -18.92 -31.26
CA LEU A 352 27.40 -17.53 -30.84
C LEU A 352 27.21 -16.62 -32.04
N ASP A 353 26.24 -15.71 -31.96
CA ASP A 353 26.01 -14.72 -33.03
C ASP A 353 27.10 -13.64 -33.04
N GLU A 354 27.73 -13.37 -31.89
CA GLU A 354 28.84 -12.42 -31.70
C GLU A 354 29.94 -13.03 -30.81
N PRO A 355 31.22 -12.62 -30.95
CA PRO A 355 32.32 -13.16 -30.14
C PRO A 355 32.13 -12.87 -28.64
N ALA A 356 32.41 -13.86 -27.79
CA ALA A 356 32.28 -13.78 -26.35
C ALA A 356 33.64 -13.95 -25.65
N GLY A 357 34.00 -12.99 -24.79
CA GLY A 357 35.25 -13.04 -24.01
C GLY A 357 35.29 -14.12 -22.93
N MET A 358 34.13 -14.69 -22.58
CA MET A 358 34.02 -15.81 -21.64
C MET A 358 32.70 -16.55 -21.88
N VAL A 359 32.79 -17.84 -22.20
CA VAL A 359 31.66 -18.76 -22.28
C VAL A 359 31.72 -19.68 -21.08
N GLN A 360 30.57 -19.97 -20.49
CA GLN A 360 30.47 -20.85 -19.33
C GLN A 360 29.28 -21.77 -19.47
N VAL A 361 29.46 -23.02 -19.04
CA VAL A 361 28.40 -24.03 -19.03
C VAL A 361 27.96 -24.27 -17.60
N TRP A 362 26.65 -24.26 -17.39
CA TRP A 362 26.04 -24.48 -16.09
C TRP A 362 25.35 -25.83 -16.12
N VAL A 363 25.72 -26.71 -15.20
CA VAL A 363 25.05 -28.00 -15.00
C VAL A 363 24.07 -27.82 -13.85
N LEU A 364 22.80 -28.16 -14.09
CA LEU A 364 21.71 -27.95 -13.16
C LEU A 364 21.05 -29.29 -12.83
N GLU A 365 20.66 -29.48 -11.57
CA GLU A 365 19.84 -30.60 -11.09
C GLU A 365 18.33 -30.27 -11.26
N ALA A 366 17.45 -31.29 -11.22
CA ALA A 366 16.00 -31.21 -11.53
C ALA A 366 15.16 -30.11 -10.82
N PRO A 367 15.51 -29.63 -9.60
CA PRO A 367 15.00 -28.37 -9.04
C PRO A 367 15.59 -27.08 -9.63
N GLY A 368 16.27 -27.10 -10.78
CA GLY A 368 16.87 -25.92 -11.40
C GLY A 368 18.09 -25.35 -10.63
N GLN A 369 18.64 -26.12 -9.70
CA GLN A 369 19.80 -25.72 -8.90
C GLN A 369 21.09 -25.96 -9.69
N ALA A 370 21.95 -24.95 -9.82
CA ALA A 370 23.27 -25.13 -10.42
C ALA A 370 24.16 -25.97 -9.52
N VAL A 371 24.42 -27.20 -9.95
CA VAL A 371 25.35 -28.11 -9.31
C VAL A 371 26.79 -27.82 -9.73
N MET A 372 26.99 -27.20 -10.90
CA MET A 372 28.33 -26.86 -11.38
C MET A 372 28.33 -25.72 -12.40
N ARG A 373 29.41 -24.91 -12.41
CA ARG A 373 29.69 -23.87 -13.40
C ARG A 373 31.09 -24.08 -13.98
N LEU A 374 31.16 -24.44 -15.25
CA LEU A 374 32.40 -24.73 -15.96
C LEU A 374 32.79 -23.56 -16.86
N PRO A 375 33.90 -22.87 -16.58
CA PRO A 375 34.44 -21.86 -17.48
C PRO A 375 35.07 -22.51 -18.71
N LEU A 376 34.60 -22.15 -19.91
CA LEU A 376 35.17 -22.63 -21.18
C LEU A 376 36.11 -21.62 -21.85
N GLY A 377 36.17 -20.38 -21.37
CA GLY A 377 37.05 -19.33 -21.91
C GLY A 377 36.42 -18.55 -23.08
N ALA A 378 37.23 -17.80 -23.82
CA ALA A 378 36.74 -16.95 -24.90
C ALA A 378 36.44 -17.75 -26.18
N TYR A 379 35.34 -17.42 -26.87
CA TYR A 379 34.97 -18.02 -28.15
C TYR A 379 34.61 -16.93 -29.17
N PRO A 380 34.99 -17.10 -30.45
CA PRO A 380 34.54 -16.20 -31.52
C PRO A 380 33.06 -16.47 -31.89
N SER A 381 32.43 -15.60 -32.68
CA SER A 381 31.11 -15.87 -33.25
C SER A 381 31.16 -17.11 -34.17
N GLY A 382 30.13 -17.95 -34.16
CA GLY A 382 30.04 -19.16 -34.97
C GLY A 382 29.49 -20.37 -34.19
N LYS A 383 29.51 -21.54 -34.82
CA LYS A 383 29.10 -22.81 -34.20
C LYS A 383 30.29 -23.47 -33.50
N HIS A 384 30.09 -23.93 -32.27
CA HIS A 384 31.12 -24.52 -31.43
C HIS A 384 30.63 -25.83 -30.81
N LEU A 385 31.57 -26.72 -30.54
CA LEU A 385 31.35 -27.98 -29.84
C LEU A 385 32.44 -28.13 -28.77
N THR A 386 32.04 -28.42 -27.54
CA THR A 386 32.96 -28.64 -26.42
C THR A 386 32.61 -29.96 -25.71
N THR A 387 33.59 -30.53 -25.02
CA THR A 387 33.44 -31.75 -24.22
C THR A 387 33.70 -31.43 -22.75
N ILE A 388 32.83 -31.93 -21.89
CA ILE A 388 32.86 -31.75 -20.44
C ILE A 388 33.04 -33.13 -19.83
N ASP A 389 34.03 -33.29 -18.95
CA ASP A 389 34.21 -34.52 -18.17
C ASP A 389 33.42 -34.42 -16.86
N LEU A 390 32.53 -35.39 -16.60
CA LEU A 390 31.76 -35.46 -15.37
C LEU A 390 32.45 -36.31 -14.28
N HIS A 391 33.66 -36.83 -14.48
CA HIS A 391 34.43 -37.50 -13.42
C HIS A 391 35.41 -36.58 -12.70
N GLU A 392 35.67 -35.39 -13.23
CA GLU A 392 36.33 -34.29 -12.50
C GLU A 392 35.34 -33.57 -11.55
N LEU A 393 34.14 -34.14 -11.34
CA LEU A 393 33.07 -33.68 -10.44
C LEU A 393 33.41 -33.80 -8.95
#